data_AF-A0A2E3Q9T7-F1
#
_entry.id   AF-A0A2E3Q9T7-F1
#
_cell.length_a   1.000
_cell.length_b   1.000
_cell.length_c   1.000
_cell.angle_alpha   90.00
_cell.angle_beta   90.00
_cell.angle_gamma   90.00
#
_symmetry.space_group_name_H-M   'P 1'
#
loop_
_entity.id
_entity.type
_entity.pdbx_description
1 polymer ?
#
loop_
_entity_poly.entity_id
_entity_poly.type
_entity_poly.pdbx_seq_one_letter_code
_entity_poly.pdbx_strand_id
1 'polypeptide(L)'
;MNGASTGPVGNQAAYAKHRGVTRQAISKLVKSGKIPFTQTGSRIEINFAQADKALGQTIDPSRALAAQSASQPIGKSEPKDDLFDQPTVTTADVGQSGEQGTDYQQHRAAREGYNAEIARLDLEERLGRLVDKQDVEESMVTAGRHIRQGLDAIPGWSDEIDAAARNGGVNAVRALLKEKVRGLEEMIADSLVVLADDDSGGQT
;
A
#
# COMPACT_ATOMS: atom_id res chain seq x y z
N MET A 1 -36.75 28.01 -11.78
CA MET A 1 -36.94 27.81 -10.32
C MET A 1 -35.64 27.23 -9.77
N ASN A 2 -34.87 28.06 -9.06
CA ASN A 2 -33.52 27.75 -8.60
C ASN A 2 -33.59 26.95 -7.29
N GLY A 3 -33.34 25.63 -7.36
CA GLY A 3 -33.17 24.79 -6.17
C GLY A 3 -31.87 25.15 -5.46
N ALA A 4 -31.97 26.02 -4.45
CA ALA A 4 -30.87 26.34 -3.56
C ALA A 4 -30.26 25.05 -3.01
N SER A 5 -28.96 24.87 -3.24
CA SER A 5 -28.20 23.72 -2.75
C SER A 5 -27.97 23.90 -1.25
N THR A 6 -28.91 23.42 -0.44
CA THR A 6 -28.95 23.59 1.03
C THR A 6 -27.98 22.63 1.73
N GLY A 7 -26.69 22.72 1.40
CA GLY A 7 -25.61 22.03 2.11
C GLY A 7 -24.84 23.00 3.01
N PRO A 8 -24.12 22.50 4.03
CA PRO A 8 -23.21 23.33 4.81
C PRO A 8 -22.19 24.00 3.88
N VAL A 9 -22.02 25.31 4.05
CA VAL A 9 -21.04 26.12 3.35
C VAL A 9 -19.86 26.41 4.27
N GLY A 10 -18.65 26.36 3.72
CA GLY A 10 -17.45 26.56 4.51
C GLY A 10 -16.23 26.88 3.67
N ASN A 11 -15.14 27.24 4.36
CA ASN A 11 -13.87 27.48 3.69
C ASN A 11 -13.17 26.16 3.32
N GLN A 12 -12.08 26.24 2.54
CA GLN A 12 -11.30 25.06 2.12
C GLN A 12 -10.85 24.16 3.27
N ALA A 13 -10.55 24.72 4.44
CA ALA A 13 -10.12 23.93 5.60
C ALA A 13 -11.30 23.20 6.27
N ALA A 14 -12.47 23.81 6.31
CA ALA A 14 -13.70 23.20 6.80
C ALA A 14 -14.14 22.05 5.88
N TYR A 15 -14.08 22.24 4.57
CA TYR A 15 -14.39 21.18 3.60
C TYR A 15 -13.36 20.03 3.65
N ALA A 16 -12.08 20.36 3.80
CA ALA A 16 -11.02 19.36 3.97
C ALA A 16 -11.26 18.47 5.21
N LYS A 17 -11.65 19.07 6.34
CA LYS A 17 -12.02 18.33 7.56
C LYS A 17 -13.26 17.46 7.36
N HIS A 18 -14.31 17.99 6.72
CA HIS A 18 -15.53 17.24 6.42
C HIS A 18 -15.24 15.99 5.59
N ARG A 19 -14.30 16.08 4.65
CA ARG A 19 -13.94 14.97 3.74
C ARG A 19 -12.75 14.14 4.21
N GLY A 20 -12.19 14.43 5.39
CA GLY A 20 -11.04 13.71 5.97
C GLY A 20 -9.74 13.83 5.18
N VAL A 21 -9.55 14.92 4.41
CA VAL A 21 -8.36 15.14 3.57
C VAL A 21 -7.59 16.39 3.97
N THR A 22 -6.35 16.52 3.50
CA THR A 22 -5.53 17.70 3.79
C THR A 22 -6.05 18.95 3.05
N ARG A 23 -5.92 20.13 3.66
CA ARG A 23 -6.29 21.41 3.03
C ARG A 23 -5.57 21.64 1.70
N GLN A 24 -4.32 21.18 1.59
CA GLN A 24 -3.55 21.31 0.35
C GLN A 24 -4.15 20.50 -0.79
N ALA A 25 -4.70 19.30 -0.53
CA ALA A 25 -5.39 18.50 -1.54
C ALA A 25 -6.64 19.23 -2.06
N ILE A 26 -7.45 19.83 -1.17
CA ILE A 26 -8.59 20.65 -1.57
C ILE A 26 -8.13 21.91 -2.33
N SER A 27 -7.05 22.56 -1.91
CA SER A 27 -6.51 23.73 -2.61
C SER A 27 -6.07 23.39 -4.04
N LYS A 28 -5.46 22.22 -4.26
CA LYS A 28 -5.12 21.73 -5.61
C LYS A 28 -6.37 21.51 -6.45
N LEU A 29 -7.41 20.90 -5.88
CA LEU A 29 -8.68 20.60 -6.58
C LEU A 29 -9.48 21.87 -6.93
N VAL A 30 -9.44 22.88 -6.06
CA VAL A 30 -10.03 24.20 -6.33
C VAL A 30 -9.26 24.91 -7.44
N LYS A 31 -7.92 24.89 -7.39
CA LYS A 31 -7.06 25.48 -8.44
C LYS A 31 -7.24 24.78 -9.79
N SER A 32 -7.46 23.47 -9.80
CA SER A 32 -7.72 22.70 -11.01
C SER A 32 -9.17 22.80 -11.50
N GLY A 33 -10.02 23.62 -10.88
CA GLY A 33 -11.42 23.82 -11.27
C GLY A 33 -12.34 22.61 -11.03
N LYS A 34 -11.90 21.60 -10.27
CA LYS A 34 -12.65 20.36 -10.02
C LYS A 34 -13.70 20.49 -8.92
N ILE A 35 -13.59 21.52 -8.09
CA ILE A 35 -14.57 21.83 -7.04
C ILE A 35 -15.18 23.20 -7.36
N PRO A 36 -16.52 23.29 -7.50
CA PRO A 36 -17.18 24.57 -7.61
C PRO A 36 -16.98 25.39 -6.33
N PHE A 37 -16.57 26.64 -6.50
CA PHE A 37 -16.40 27.58 -5.39
C PHE A 37 -17.06 28.91 -5.73
N THR A 38 -17.59 29.57 -4.71
CA THR A 38 -18.10 30.92 -4.81
C THR A 38 -17.08 31.85 -4.17
N GLN A 39 -16.66 32.88 -4.89
CA GLN A 39 -15.76 33.90 -4.36
C GLN A 39 -16.58 35.12 -3.95
N THR A 40 -16.62 35.40 -2.65
CA THR A 40 -17.21 36.63 -2.11
C THR A 40 -16.07 37.53 -1.64
N GLY A 41 -15.62 38.44 -2.51
CA GLY A 41 -14.45 39.28 -2.26
C GLY A 41 -13.14 38.47 -2.21
N SER A 42 -12.41 38.51 -1.09
CA SER A 42 -11.17 37.73 -0.89
C SER A 42 -11.41 36.36 -0.24
N ARG A 43 -12.65 36.00 0.07
CA ARG A 43 -12.99 34.73 0.74
C ARG A 43 -13.55 33.72 -0.27
N ILE A 44 -13.01 32.51 -0.20
CA ILE A 44 -13.47 31.36 -0.99
C ILE A 44 -14.44 30.57 -0.12
N GLU A 45 -15.65 30.40 -0.62
CA GLU A 45 -16.73 29.65 0.02
C GLU A 45 -17.07 28.44 -0.85
N ILE A 46 -17.08 27.27 -0.23
CA ILE A 46 -17.34 25.99 -0.89
C ILE A 46 -18.63 25.43 -0.29
N ASN A 47 -19.59 25.13 -1.16
CA ASN A 47 -20.77 24.37 -0.79
C ASN A 47 -20.42 22.88 -0.80
N PHE A 48 -20.52 22.23 0.36
CA PHE A 48 -20.00 20.87 0.52
C PHE A 48 -20.79 19.87 -0.35
N ALA A 49 -22.10 20.03 -0.46
CA ALA A 49 -22.94 19.16 -1.27
C ALA A 49 -22.62 19.28 -2.78
N GLN A 50 -22.35 20.50 -3.26
CA GLN A 50 -21.95 20.71 -4.65
C GLN A 50 -20.53 20.19 -4.93
N ALA A 51 -19.61 20.39 -3.97
CA ALA A 51 -18.25 19.90 -4.07
C ALA A 51 -18.19 18.37 -4.06
N ASP A 52 -18.96 17.72 -3.20
CA ASP A 52 -19.06 16.26 -3.14
C ASP A 52 -19.71 15.68 -4.40
N LYS A 53 -20.73 16.35 -4.96
CA LYS A 53 -21.32 15.95 -6.25
C LYS A 53 -20.32 16.08 -7.40
N ALA A 54 -19.60 17.20 -7.48
CA ALA A 54 -18.60 17.43 -8.52
C ALA A 54 -17.43 16.45 -8.41
N LEU A 55 -16.97 16.18 -7.18
CA LEU A 55 -15.93 15.17 -6.96
C LEU A 55 -16.45 13.78 -7.22
N GLY A 56 -17.66 13.42 -6.78
CA GLY A 56 -18.30 12.12 -7.02
C GLY A 56 -18.45 11.77 -8.50
N GLN A 57 -18.72 12.77 -9.35
CA GLN A 57 -18.72 12.61 -10.80
C GLN A 57 -17.32 12.51 -11.42
N THR A 58 -16.28 12.91 -10.69
CA THR A 58 -14.88 12.98 -11.14
C THR A 58 -13.98 11.96 -10.41
N ILE A 59 -14.52 11.08 -9.55
CA ILE A 59 -13.72 10.03 -8.91
C ILE A 59 -13.42 8.94 -9.94
N ASP A 60 -12.32 9.19 -10.63
CA ASP A 60 -11.31 8.25 -11.10
C ASP A 60 -11.64 6.75 -10.86
N PRO A 61 -11.87 5.96 -11.93
CA PRO A 61 -12.24 4.54 -11.86
C PRO A 61 -11.21 3.69 -11.09
N SER A 62 -9.99 4.20 -10.94
CA SER A 62 -8.90 3.55 -10.22
C SER A 62 -9.15 3.38 -8.72
N ARG A 63 -9.99 4.24 -8.09
CA ARG A 63 -10.36 4.08 -6.66
C ARG A 63 -11.57 3.18 -6.43
N ALA A 64 -12.46 3.05 -7.42
CA ALA A 64 -13.63 2.17 -7.32
C ALA A 64 -13.24 0.68 -7.34
N LEU A 65 -12.12 0.33 -7.98
CA LEU A 65 -11.58 -1.03 -8.03
C LEU A 65 -10.92 -1.44 -6.70
N ALA A 66 -10.25 -0.51 -6.02
CA ALA A 66 -9.66 -0.75 -4.70
C ALA A 66 -10.70 -0.98 -3.59
N ALA A 67 -11.85 -0.31 -3.66
CA ALA A 67 -12.93 -0.48 -2.68
C ALA A 67 -13.72 -1.80 -2.86
N GLN A 68 -13.87 -2.27 -4.10
CA GLN A 68 -14.54 -3.55 -4.40
C GLN A 68 -13.70 -4.76 -3.97
N SER A 69 -12.36 -4.65 -4.06
CA SER A 69 -11.43 -5.72 -3.66
C SER A 69 -11.33 -5.90 -2.14
N ALA A 70 -11.69 -4.88 -1.35
CA ALA A 70 -11.65 -4.93 0.12
C ALA A 70 -12.94 -5.47 0.77
N SER A 71 -13.97 -5.79 -0.02
CA SER A 71 -15.33 -6.04 0.51
C SER A 71 -15.86 -7.46 0.29
N GLN A 72 -15.05 -8.42 -0.13
CA GLN A 72 -15.50 -9.81 -0.31
C GLN A 72 -15.13 -10.70 0.90
N PRO A 73 -16.10 -11.15 1.71
CA PRO A 73 -15.86 -12.14 2.75
C PRO A 73 -15.65 -13.53 2.13
N ILE A 74 -14.62 -14.22 2.60
CA ILE A 74 -14.25 -15.59 2.25
C ILE A 74 -15.39 -16.54 2.66
N GLY A 75 -16.14 -17.01 1.67
CA GLY A 75 -17.27 -17.94 1.82
C GLY A 75 -17.07 -19.18 0.94
N LYS A 76 -16.70 -20.27 1.60
CA LYS A 76 -16.50 -21.64 1.12
C LYS A 76 -17.65 -22.13 0.20
N SER A 77 -17.35 -22.56 -1.02
CA SER A 77 -18.17 -23.57 -1.74
C SER A 77 -17.34 -24.33 -2.79
N GLU A 78 -17.60 -25.63 -2.83
CA GLU A 78 -16.95 -26.73 -3.53
C GLU A 78 -17.09 -26.68 -5.07
N PRO A 79 -16.28 -27.47 -5.82
CA PRO A 79 -16.14 -27.35 -7.26
C PRO A 79 -17.34 -28.00 -7.97
N LYS A 80 -17.93 -27.24 -8.92
CA LYS A 80 -18.70 -27.83 -10.00
C LYS A 80 -17.90 -27.66 -11.28
N ASP A 81 -17.29 -28.76 -11.69
CA ASP A 81 -17.12 -29.08 -13.10
C ASP A 81 -18.48 -28.90 -13.78
N ASP A 82 -18.60 -27.94 -14.68
CA ASP A 82 -19.48 -28.04 -15.83
C ASP A 82 -19.04 -27.06 -16.92
N LEU A 83 -18.60 -27.67 -18.02
CA LEU A 83 -18.72 -27.21 -19.40
C LEU A 83 -17.90 -25.98 -19.82
N PHE A 84 -16.79 -26.31 -20.48
CA PHE A 84 -16.50 -25.81 -21.81
C PHE A 84 -17.79 -25.50 -22.59
N ASP A 85 -18.10 -24.22 -22.78
CA ASP A 85 -18.85 -23.79 -23.95
C ASP A 85 -18.15 -22.58 -24.57
N GLN A 86 -17.79 -22.75 -25.84
CA GLN A 86 -17.10 -21.75 -26.65
C GLN A 86 -18.01 -20.54 -26.86
N PRO A 87 -17.46 -19.32 -27.00
CA PRO A 87 -18.27 -18.18 -27.40
C PRO A 87 -18.74 -18.38 -28.84
N THR A 88 -20.02 -18.75 -28.99
CA THR A 88 -20.72 -18.68 -30.26
C THR A 88 -20.86 -17.21 -30.67
N VAL A 89 -20.26 -16.91 -31.81
CA VAL A 89 -20.39 -15.65 -32.53
C VAL A 89 -21.87 -15.37 -32.76
N THR A 90 -22.44 -14.39 -32.06
CA THR A 90 -23.76 -13.85 -32.39
C THR A 90 -23.56 -12.49 -33.06
N THR A 91 -23.65 -12.52 -34.38
CA THR A 91 -23.89 -11.36 -35.24
C THR A 91 -25.32 -10.84 -35.07
N ALA A 92 -25.47 -9.58 -34.67
CA ALA A 92 -26.54 -8.59 -34.91
C ALA A 92 -26.54 -7.64 -33.70
N ASP A 93 -26.30 -6.34 -33.81
CA ASP A 93 -27.12 -5.40 -34.58
C ASP A 93 -26.30 -4.16 -35.00
N VAL A 94 -26.57 -3.68 -36.21
CA VAL A 94 -25.89 -2.56 -36.85
C VAL A 94 -26.76 -1.33 -36.63
N GLY A 95 -26.39 -0.46 -35.69
CA GLY A 95 -27.20 0.73 -35.43
C GLY A 95 -26.68 1.68 -34.37
N GLN A 96 -25.49 2.27 -34.58
CA GLN A 96 -25.13 3.68 -34.27
C GLN A 96 -23.60 3.85 -34.37
N SER A 97 -23.16 4.24 -35.55
CA SER A 97 -21.79 4.61 -35.87
C SER A 97 -21.48 6.03 -35.41
N GLY A 98 -20.44 6.19 -34.59
CA GLY A 98 -19.82 7.49 -34.34
C GLY A 98 -18.85 7.56 -33.16
N GLU A 99 -19.32 7.20 -31.96
CA GLU A 99 -18.60 7.55 -30.71
C GLU A 99 -18.02 6.34 -29.93
N GLN A 100 -18.48 5.12 -30.20
CA GLN A 100 -18.07 3.93 -29.44
C GLN A 100 -16.75 3.30 -29.94
N GLY A 101 -16.39 3.51 -31.20
CA GLY A 101 -15.14 2.96 -31.77
C GLY A 101 -13.88 3.61 -31.19
N THR A 102 -13.95 4.89 -30.81
CA THR A 102 -12.84 5.59 -30.14
C THR A 102 -12.71 5.18 -28.68
N ASP A 103 -13.82 4.95 -27.98
CA ASP A 103 -13.81 4.55 -26.57
C ASP A 103 -13.24 3.13 -26.41
N TYR A 104 -13.64 2.17 -27.25
CA TYR A 104 -13.10 0.81 -27.20
C TYR A 104 -11.59 0.75 -27.51
N GLN A 105 -11.13 1.54 -28.49
CA GLN A 105 -9.71 1.66 -28.81
C GLN A 105 -8.92 2.36 -27.67
N GLN A 106 -9.52 3.35 -27.00
CA GLN A 106 -8.93 4.00 -25.83
C GLN A 106 -8.82 3.04 -24.64
N HIS A 107 -9.86 2.24 -24.34
CA HIS A 107 -9.81 1.22 -23.29
C HIS A 107 -8.78 0.13 -23.58
N ARG A 108 -8.63 -0.27 -24.85
CA ARG A 108 -7.61 -1.24 -25.28
C ARG A 108 -6.19 -0.67 -25.13
N ALA A 109 -5.96 0.55 -25.58
CA ALA A 109 -4.66 1.22 -25.45
C ALA A 109 -4.26 1.43 -23.98
N ALA A 110 -5.22 1.78 -23.11
CA ALA A 110 -4.98 1.91 -21.68
C ALA A 110 -4.59 0.56 -21.04
N ARG A 111 -5.33 -0.52 -21.34
CA ARG A 111 -4.99 -1.87 -20.86
C ARG A 111 -3.61 -2.32 -21.33
N GLU A 112 -3.26 -2.06 -22.58
CA GLU A 112 -1.96 -2.44 -23.16
C GLU A 112 -0.81 -1.64 -22.53
N GLY A 113 -1.03 -0.36 -22.23
CA GLY A 113 -0.09 0.47 -21.47
C GLY A 113 0.13 -0.03 -20.04
N TYR A 114 -0.94 -0.34 -19.30
CA TYR A 114 -0.81 -0.90 -17.95
C TYR A 114 -0.11 -2.26 -17.95
N ASN A 115 -0.42 -3.14 -18.92
CA ASN A 115 0.26 -4.43 -19.05
C ASN A 115 1.75 -4.27 -19.35
N ALA A 116 2.13 -3.29 -20.16
CA ALA A 116 3.53 -2.98 -20.43
C ALA A 116 4.26 -2.46 -19.18
N GLU A 117 3.58 -1.67 -18.35
CA GLU A 117 4.14 -1.14 -17.09
C GLU A 117 4.29 -2.22 -16.02
N ILE A 118 3.32 -3.14 -15.88
CA ILE A 118 3.43 -4.33 -15.02
C ILE A 118 4.60 -5.20 -15.47
N ALA A 119 4.69 -5.53 -16.77
CA ALA A 119 5.79 -6.34 -17.30
C ALA A 119 7.16 -5.68 -17.10
N ARG A 120 7.22 -4.34 -17.09
CA ARG A 120 8.44 -3.60 -16.75
C ARG A 120 8.78 -3.72 -15.27
N LEU A 121 7.81 -3.56 -14.37
CA LEU A 121 8.01 -3.70 -12.93
C LEU A 121 8.48 -5.12 -12.59
N ASP A 122 7.83 -6.16 -13.12
CA ASP A 122 8.23 -7.56 -12.97
C ASP A 122 9.66 -7.82 -13.47
N LEU A 123 10.04 -7.20 -14.60
CA LEU A 123 11.39 -7.33 -15.14
C LEU A 123 12.41 -6.61 -14.25
N GLU A 124 12.08 -5.45 -13.71
CA GLU A 124 12.97 -4.72 -12.79
C GLU A 124 13.11 -5.44 -11.43
N GLU A 125 12.05 -6.10 -10.95
CA GLU A 125 12.07 -6.98 -9.77
C GLU A 125 12.96 -8.21 -9.99
N ARG A 126 12.78 -8.93 -11.12
CA ARG A 126 13.63 -10.08 -11.49
C ARG A 126 15.10 -9.71 -11.70
N LEU A 127 15.38 -8.45 -12.07
CA LEU A 127 16.74 -7.90 -12.16
C LEU A 127 17.29 -7.43 -10.80
N GLY A 128 16.53 -7.57 -9.71
CA GLY A 128 16.92 -7.16 -8.35
C GLY A 128 16.98 -5.64 -8.15
N ARG A 129 16.28 -4.86 -9.00
CA ARG A 129 16.26 -3.39 -8.92
C ARG A 129 15.11 -2.85 -8.08
N LEU A 130 14.04 -3.63 -7.92
CA LEU A 130 12.91 -3.34 -7.04
C LEU A 130 12.64 -4.53 -6.14
N VAL A 131 12.17 -4.24 -4.93
CA VAL A 131 11.72 -5.19 -3.91
C VAL A 131 10.37 -4.72 -3.40
N ASP A 132 9.51 -5.65 -2.99
CA ASP A 132 8.22 -5.30 -2.42
C ASP A 132 8.40 -4.59 -1.07
N LYS A 133 7.74 -3.45 -0.92
CA LYS A 133 7.87 -2.61 0.27
C LYS A 133 7.33 -3.31 1.52
N GLN A 134 6.23 -4.03 1.40
CA GLN A 134 5.58 -4.73 2.50
C GLN A 134 6.46 -5.89 2.98
N ASP A 135 7.06 -6.63 2.05
CA ASP A 135 7.94 -7.75 2.38
C ASP A 135 9.21 -7.26 3.09
N VAL A 136 9.81 -6.16 2.63
CA VAL A 136 10.92 -5.51 3.35
C VAL A 136 10.51 -5.06 4.75
N GLU A 137 9.33 -4.44 4.91
CA GLU A 137 8.84 -3.99 6.21
C GLU A 137 8.64 -5.16 7.19
N GLU A 138 8.02 -6.26 6.75
CA GLU A 138 7.84 -7.46 7.56
C GLU A 138 9.18 -8.11 7.96
N SER A 139 10.10 -8.18 7.00
CA SER A 139 11.45 -8.67 7.19
C SER A 139 12.20 -7.82 8.23
N MET A 140 12.14 -6.49 8.14
CA MET A 140 12.75 -5.58 9.12
C MET A 140 12.14 -5.71 10.51
N VAL A 141 10.82 -5.90 10.61
CA VAL A 141 10.14 -6.13 11.91
C VAL A 141 10.61 -7.44 12.53
N THR A 142 10.78 -8.48 11.72
CA THR A 142 11.27 -9.79 12.17
C THR A 142 12.71 -9.69 12.67
N ALA A 143 13.61 -9.06 11.91
CA ALA A 143 14.98 -8.80 12.37
C ALA A 143 15.01 -8.00 13.68
N GLY A 144 14.23 -6.92 13.77
CA GLY A 144 14.11 -6.12 14.99
C GLY A 144 13.64 -6.93 16.21
N ARG A 145 12.74 -7.91 15.99
CA ARG A 145 12.29 -8.82 17.05
C ARG A 145 13.42 -9.72 17.55
N HIS A 146 14.24 -10.27 16.66
CA HIS A 146 15.39 -11.10 17.01
C HIS A 146 16.44 -10.31 17.78
N ILE A 147 16.78 -9.10 17.31
CA ILE A 147 17.71 -8.19 18.00
C ILE A 147 17.22 -7.91 19.42
N ARG A 148 15.93 -7.55 19.58
CA ARG A 148 15.33 -7.30 20.89
C ARG A 148 15.38 -8.53 21.81
N GLN A 149 15.07 -9.70 21.26
CA GLN A 149 15.13 -10.96 22.01
C GLN A 149 16.55 -11.26 22.52
N GLY A 150 17.57 -10.99 21.71
CA GLY A 150 18.97 -11.13 22.13
C GLY A 150 19.35 -10.19 23.27
N LEU A 151 18.88 -8.94 23.24
CA LEU A 151 19.10 -7.97 24.31
C LEU A 151 18.37 -8.37 25.60
N ASP A 152 17.12 -8.85 25.49
CA ASP A 152 16.34 -9.33 26.63
C ASP A 152 16.98 -10.56 27.30
N ALA A 153 17.88 -11.28 26.62
CA ALA A 153 18.58 -12.44 27.16
C ALA A 153 19.76 -12.07 28.08
N ILE A 154 20.26 -10.82 28.03
CA ILE A 154 21.44 -10.37 28.80
C ILE A 154 21.30 -10.64 30.31
N PRO A 155 20.16 -10.33 30.97
CA PRO A 155 19.99 -10.62 32.39
C PRO A 155 20.09 -12.11 32.72
N GLY A 156 19.72 -12.98 31.76
CA GLY A 156 19.80 -14.44 31.92
C GLY A 156 21.24 -14.96 32.00
N TRP A 157 22.25 -14.15 31.68
CA TRP A 157 23.67 -14.53 31.83
C TRP A 157 24.16 -14.45 33.28
N SER A 158 23.31 -14.06 34.23
CA SER A 158 23.69 -13.83 35.64
C SER A 158 24.38 -15.03 36.29
N ASP A 159 23.86 -16.23 36.07
CA ASP A 159 24.37 -17.44 36.71
C ASP A 159 25.74 -17.84 36.15
N GLU A 160 25.92 -17.66 34.83
CA GLU A 160 27.20 -17.89 34.17
C GLU A 160 28.26 -16.86 34.61
N ILE A 161 27.84 -15.60 34.79
CA ILE A 161 28.69 -14.52 35.29
C ILE A 161 29.12 -14.81 36.74
N ASP A 162 28.21 -15.25 37.61
CA ASP A 162 28.54 -15.64 38.99
C ASP A 162 29.51 -16.84 39.00
N ALA A 163 29.26 -17.86 38.19
CA ALA A 163 30.15 -19.01 38.06
C ALA A 163 31.56 -18.59 37.57
N ALA A 164 31.65 -17.73 36.56
CA ALA A 164 32.92 -17.21 36.06
C ALA A 164 33.67 -16.40 37.15
N ALA A 165 32.95 -15.59 37.92
CA ALA A 165 33.52 -14.82 39.01
C ALA A 165 34.14 -15.72 40.10
N ARG A 166 33.47 -16.83 40.46
CA ARG A 166 33.97 -17.79 41.47
C ARG A 166 35.21 -18.55 41.02
N ASN A 167 35.29 -18.90 39.73
CA ASN A 167 36.34 -19.78 39.21
C ASN A 167 37.60 -19.03 38.75
N GLY A 168 37.47 -17.78 38.30
CA GLY A 168 38.59 -17.03 37.72
C GLY A 168 38.52 -15.51 37.91
N GLY A 169 37.65 -15.05 38.82
CA GLY A 169 37.51 -13.64 39.16
C GLY A 169 37.15 -12.76 37.95
N VAL A 170 37.59 -11.50 38.01
CA VAL A 170 37.22 -10.46 37.03
C VAL A 170 37.69 -10.79 35.61
N ASN A 171 38.83 -11.48 35.45
CA ASN A 171 39.34 -11.82 34.13
C ASN A 171 38.49 -12.87 33.43
N ALA A 172 38.00 -13.88 34.16
CA ALA A 172 37.08 -14.87 33.62
C ALA A 172 35.73 -14.24 33.25
N VAL A 173 35.19 -13.35 34.10
CA VAL A 173 33.97 -12.60 33.79
C VAL A 173 34.13 -11.76 32.52
N ARG A 174 35.26 -11.05 32.37
CA ARG A 174 35.53 -10.27 31.16
C ARG A 174 35.61 -11.14 29.90
N ALA A 175 36.22 -12.32 30.00
CA ALA A 175 36.31 -13.26 28.88
C ALA A 175 34.92 -13.76 28.47
N LEU A 176 34.10 -14.17 29.46
CA LEU A 176 32.72 -14.61 29.25
C LEU A 176 31.87 -13.50 28.61
N LEU A 177 31.93 -12.28 29.14
CA LEU A 177 31.14 -11.17 28.58
C LEU A 177 31.53 -10.87 27.13
N LYS A 178 32.83 -10.94 26.78
CA LYS A 178 33.26 -10.79 25.38
C LYS A 178 32.71 -11.88 24.48
N GLU A 179 32.69 -13.12 24.95
CA GLU A 179 32.13 -14.25 24.22
C GLU A 179 30.62 -14.08 24.00
N LYS A 180 29.87 -13.73 25.04
CA LYS A 180 28.42 -13.49 24.95
C LYS A 180 28.07 -12.32 24.04
N VAL A 181 28.81 -11.22 24.13
CA VAL A 181 28.62 -10.05 23.25
C VAL A 181 28.90 -10.43 21.81
N ARG A 182 29.97 -11.18 21.53
CA ARG A 182 30.28 -11.63 20.17
C ARG A 182 29.17 -12.54 19.61
N GLY A 183 28.65 -13.47 20.40
CA GLY A 183 27.52 -14.31 19.98
C GLY A 183 26.25 -13.49 19.72
N LEU A 184 26.02 -12.43 20.48
CA LEU A 184 24.92 -11.49 20.23
C LEU A 184 25.15 -10.70 18.94
N GLU A 185 26.36 -10.21 18.69
CA GLU A 185 26.73 -9.51 17.45
C GLU A 185 26.56 -10.41 16.22
N GLU A 186 26.95 -11.69 16.31
CA GLU A 186 26.76 -12.68 15.24
C GLU A 186 25.26 -12.93 14.99
N MET A 187 24.45 -13.13 16.03
CA MET A 187 22.99 -13.24 15.88
C MET A 187 22.36 -12.00 15.23
N ILE A 188 22.80 -10.80 15.63
CA ILE A 188 22.30 -9.55 15.04
C ILE A 188 22.69 -9.49 13.56
N ALA A 189 23.93 -9.83 13.22
CA ALA A 189 24.38 -9.86 11.83
C ALA A 189 23.57 -10.85 10.99
N ASP A 190 23.37 -12.08 11.47
CA ASP A 190 22.57 -13.09 10.78
C ASP A 190 21.12 -12.62 10.58
N SER A 191 20.51 -11.98 11.59
CA SER A 191 19.15 -11.45 11.49
C SER A 191 19.00 -10.35 10.44
N LEU A 192 20.10 -9.68 10.06
CA LEU A 192 20.12 -8.64 9.02
C LEU A 192 20.51 -9.19 7.65
N VAL A 193 21.26 -10.29 7.60
CA VAL A 193 21.70 -10.95 6.35
C VAL A 193 20.66 -11.91 5.81
N VAL A 194 19.90 -12.62 6.65
CA VAL A 194 18.78 -13.48 6.19
C VAL A 194 17.75 -12.68 5.37
N LEU A 195 17.61 -11.38 5.66
CA LEU A 195 16.80 -10.44 4.87
C LEU A 195 17.30 -10.24 3.43
N ALA A 196 18.57 -10.54 3.15
CA ALA A 196 19.17 -10.41 1.83
C ALA A 196 19.04 -11.67 0.97
N ASP A 197 18.91 -12.85 1.61
CA ASP A 197 18.90 -14.14 0.91
C ASP A 197 17.49 -14.75 0.74
N ASP A 198 16.54 -14.50 1.65
CA ASP A 198 15.17 -15.02 1.53
C ASP A 198 14.42 -14.45 0.31
N ASP A 199 14.84 -13.28 -0.19
CA ASP A 199 14.27 -12.62 -1.38
C ASP A 199 14.74 -13.27 -2.70
N SER A 200 15.73 -14.16 -2.65
CA SER A 200 16.27 -14.86 -3.83
C SER A 200 15.64 -16.24 -4.08
N GLY A 201 14.69 -16.67 -3.22
CA GLY A 201 14.03 -17.98 -3.28
C GLY A 201 12.75 -18.06 -4.11
N GLY A 202 12.25 -16.94 -4.64
CA GLY A 202 10.98 -16.87 -5.36
C GLY A 202 11.10 -17.01 -6.88
N GLN A 203 11.16 -18.24 -7.41
CA GLN A 203 10.58 -18.73 -8.68
C GLN A 203 11.46 -19.79 -9.38
N THR A 204 11.05 -21.05 -9.25
CA THR A 204 11.16 -22.07 -10.32
C THR A 204 9.78 -22.63 -10.60
#